data_AF-A0A1V5B9I6-F1
#
_entry.id   AF-A0A1V5B9I6-F1
#
_cell.length_a   1.000
_cell.length_b   1.000
_cell.length_c   1.000
_cell.angle_alpha   90.00
_cell.angle_beta   90.00
_cell.angle_gamma   90.00
#
_symmetry.space_group_name_H-M   'P 1'
#
loop_
_entity.id
_entity.type
_entity.pdbx_description
1 polymer ?
#
loop_
_entity_poly.entity_id
_entity_poly.type
_entity_poly.pdbx_seq_one_letter_code
_entity_poly.pdbx_strand_id
1 'polypeptide(L)'
;MNRIRNATIGINISGGSHESRLAENNVSECDAGVVLAGASRNVVTGNRIRDNILGILADALSTGNSIHRNNLSGNVEAARDEGDNLWDDGSTGNFWGPDGCDDADGDGVCDGPRSIPGGKSADRFPLARLVGP
;
A
#
# COMPACT_ATOMS: atom_id res chain seq x y z
N MET A 1 5.87 -16.18 3.79
CA MET A 1 6.43 -15.24 2.79
C MET A 1 6.35 -15.83 1.39
N ASN A 2 5.50 -15.27 0.51
CA ASN A 2 5.51 -15.60 -0.92
C ASN A 2 6.37 -14.59 -1.71
N ARG A 3 6.92 -15.02 -2.85
CA ARG A 3 7.67 -14.16 -3.77
C ARG A 3 7.06 -14.24 -5.17
N ILE A 4 6.49 -13.13 -5.63
CA ILE A 4 5.75 -13.02 -6.88
C ILE A 4 6.41 -11.96 -7.75
N ARG A 5 6.58 -12.25 -9.05
CA ARG A 5 7.31 -11.40 -9.99
C ARG A 5 7.03 -11.74 -11.45
N ASN A 6 7.23 -10.77 -12.35
CA ASN A 6 6.99 -10.89 -13.80
C ASN A 6 5.57 -11.35 -14.13
N ALA A 7 4.58 -10.75 -13.49
CA ALA A 7 3.17 -11.04 -13.69
C ALA A 7 2.40 -9.76 -14.08
N THR A 8 1.31 -9.90 -14.83
CA THR A 8 0.40 -8.77 -15.08
C THR A 8 -0.25 -8.30 -13.78
N ILE A 9 -0.74 -9.24 -12.96
CA ILE A 9 -1.22 -8.96 -11.60
C ILE A 9 -0.46 -9.88 -10.65
N GLY A 10 0.24 -9.30 -9.66
CA GLY A 10 0.95 -10.07 -8.65
C GLY A 10 0.00 -10.79 -7.70
N ILE A 11 -0.84 -10.04 -6.99
CA ILE A 11 -1.84 -10.57 -6.05
C ILE A 11 -3.19 -9.91 -6.34
N ASN A 12 -4.23 -10.73 -6.45
CA ASN A 12 -5.60 -10.26 -6.63
C ASN A 12 -6.45 -10.63 -5.40
N ILE A 13 -6.96 -9.63 -4.69
CA ILE A 13 -7.96 -9.79 -3.63
C ILE A 13 -9.27 -9.26 -4.21
N SER A 14 -10.18 -10.17 -4.57
CA SER A 14 -11.39 -9.83 -5.34
C SER A 14 -12.62 -10.61 -4.92
N GLY A 15 -13.76 -10.30 -5.55
CA GLY A 15 -14.97 -11.11 -5.48
C GLY A 15 -15.71 -11.00 -4.15
N GLY A 16 -15.64 -9.84 -3.48
CA GLY A 16 -16.26 -9.65 -2.16
C GLY A 16 -15.43 -10.25 -1.02
N SER A 17 -14.15 -10.55 -1.25
CA SER A 17 -13.23 -10.99 -0.19
C SER A 17 -13.27 -10.03 0.99
N HIS A 18 -13.47 -10.60 2.19
CA HIS A 18 -13.54 -9.85 3.43
C HIS A 18 -12.73 -10.50 4.55
N GLU A 19 -12.26 -9.68 5.50
CA GLU A 19 -11.59 -10.11 6.72
C GLU A 19 -10.33 -10.97 6.49
N SER A 20 -9.70 -10.86 5.32
CA SER A 20 -8.47 -11.56 4.99
C SER A 20 -7.24 -10.71 5.33
N ARG A 21 -6.12 -11.38 5.64
CA ARG A 21 -4.83 -10.74 5.93
C ARG A 21 -3.79 -11.11 4.87
N LEU A 22 -3.34 -10.12 4.10
CA LEU A 22 -2.20 -10.20 3.21
C LEU A 22 -0.98 -9.60 3.90
N ALA A 23 -0.05 -10.45 4.33
CA ALA A 23 1.15 -10.00 5.02
C ALA A 23 2.43 -10.72 4.59
N GLU A 24 3.55 -9.99 4.70
CA GLU A 24 4.91 -10.53 4.51
C GLU A 24 5.15 -11.17 3.13
N ASN A 25 4.58 -10.58 2.08
CA ASN A 25 4.83 -10.98 0.69
C ASN A 25 5.80 -10.03 0.00
N ASN A 26 6.52 -10.54 -0.99
CA ASN A 26 7.39 -9.75 -1.86
C ASN A 26 6.83 -9.81 -3.29
N VAL A 27 6.32 -8.68 -3.76
CA VAL A 27 5.69 -8.51 -5.08
C VAL A 27 6.47 -7.44 -5.85
N SER A 28 7.10 -7.83 -6.96
CA SER A 28 7.94 -6.92 -7.74
C SER A 28 7.93 -7.21 -9.22
N GLU A 29 8.31 -6.25 -10.07
CA GLU A 29 8.41 -6.45 -11.52
C GLU A 29 7.07 -6.92 -12.14
N CYS A 30 5.94 -6.40 -11.64
CA CYS A 30 4.60 -6.67 -12.17
C CYS A 30 3.98 -5.40 -12.80
N ASP A 31 2.98 -5.56 -13.68
CA ASP A 31 2.22 -4.40 -14.17
C ASP A 31 1.39 -3.81 -13.02
N ALA A 32 0.65 -4.65 -12.29
CA ALA A 32 0.01 -4.30 -11.03
C ALA A 32 0.49 -5.24 -9.92
N GLY A 33 0.99 -4.68 -8.81
CA GLY A 33 1.47 -5.45 -7.67
C GLY A 33 0.31 -6.14 -6.93
N VAL A 34 -0.55 -5.35 -6.29
CA VAL A 34 -1.74 -5.83 -5.59
C VAL A 34 -2.98 -5.12 -6.13
N VAL A 35 -4.03 -5.89 -6.45
CA VAL A 35 -5.33 -5.36 -6.85
C VAL A 35 -6.37 -5.74 -5.80
N LEU A 36 -7.09 -4.74 -5.30
CA LEU A 36 -8.31 -4.86 -4.49
C LEU A 36 -9.49 -4.54 -5.40
N ALA A 37 -10.32 -5.54 -5.70
CA ALA A 37 -11.45 -5.41 -6.62
C ALA A 37 -12.77 -5.82 -5.95
N GLY A 38 -13.59 -4.84 -5.55
CA GLY A 38 -14.76 -5.06 -4.71
C GLY A 38 -14.43 -5.76 -3.39
N ALA A 39 -13.23 -5.52 -2.84
CA ALA A 39 -12.75 -6.15 -1.62
C ALA A 39 -13.04 -5.26 -0.41
N SER A 40 -13.41 -5.83 0.74
CA SER A 40 -13.74 -5.02 1.91
C SER A 40 -13.14 -5.54 3.20
N ARG A 41 -12.76 -4.65 4.13
CA ARG A 41 -12.29 -5.05 5.48
C ARG A 41 -11.10 -6.03 5.49
N ASN A 42 -10.24 -5.99 4.48
CA ASN A 42 -9.00 -6.77 4.48
C ASN A 42 -7.85 -5.97 5.09
N VAL A 43 -6.80 -6.66 5.51
CA VAL A 43 -5.57 -6.05 6.03
C VAL A 43 -4.41 -6.37 5.10
N VAL A 44 -3.82 -5.34 4.50
CA VAL A 44 -2.60 -5.43 3.66
C VAL A 44 -1.46 -4.78 4.43
N THR A 45 -0.55 -5.56 4.99
CA THR A 45 0.49 -5.02 5.88
C THR A 45 1.80 -5.78 5.86
N GLY A 46 2.93 -5.09 6.04
CA GLY A 46 4.25 -5.73 6.08
C GLY A 46 4.68 -6.33 4.75
N ASN A 47 4.08 -5.93 3.63
CA ASN A 47 4.45 -6.43 2.31
C ASN A 47 5.51 -5.53 1.67
N ARG A 48 6.36 -6.13 0.84
CA ARG A 48 7.30 -5.43 -0.04
C ARG A 48 6.73 -5.44 -1.45
N ILE A 49 6.02 -4.38 -1.82
CA ILE A 49 5.33 -4.21 -3.10
C ILE A 49 6.05 -3.09 -3.85
N ARG A 50 7.08 -3.45 -4.61
CA ARG A 50 8.05 -2.49 -5.15
C ARG A 50 8.39 -2.77 -6.61
N ASP A 51 8.93 -1.79 -7.31
CA ASP A 51 9.44 -1.97 -8.67
C ASP A 51 8.36 -2.55 -9.63
N ASN A 52 7.10 -2.20 -9.43
CA ASN A 52 5.97 -2.50 -10.32
C ASN A 52 5.58 -1.25 -11.11
N ILE A 53 4.79 -1.39 -12.17
CA ILE A 53 4.21 -0.21 -12.84
C ILE A 53 3.21 0.47 -11.89
N LEU A 54 2.28 -0.29 -11.34
CA LEU A 54 1.35 0.15 -10.29
C LEU A 54 1.53 -0.72 -9.03
N GLY A 55 1.79 -0.11 -7.87
CA GLY A 55 2.01 -0.84 -6.62
C GLY A 55 0.74 -1.49 -6.09
N ILE A 56 -0.20 -0.67 -5.61
CA ILE A 56 -1.52 -1.12 -5.14
C ILE A 56 -2.63 -0.36 -5.88
N LEU A 57 -3.62 -1.10 -6.40
CA LEU A 57 -4.85 -0.54 -6.95
C LEU A 57 -6.03 -0.97 -6.07
N ALA A 58 -6.80 -0.01 -5.58
CA ALA A 58 -8.11 -0.24 -4.99
C ALA A 58 -9.19 0.38 -5.88
N ASP A 59 -10.10 -0.46 -6.39
CA ASP A 59 -11.21 0.01 -7.22
C ASP A 59 -12.29 0.73 -6.40
N ALA A 60 -13.21 1.38 -7.11
CA ALA A 60 -14.29 2.17 -6.51
C ALA A 60 -15.25 1.37 -5.60
N LEU A 61 -15.25 0.04 -5.69
CA LEU A 61 -16.08 -0.83 -4.85
C LEU A 61 -15.33 -1.35 -3.62
N SER A 62 -14.02 -1.13 -3.53
CA SER A 62 -13.19 -1.60 -2.44
C SER A 62 -13.24 -0.64 -1.26
N THR A 63 -13.67 -1.13 -0.09
CA THR A 63 -13.98 -0.27 1.06
C THR A 63 -13.52 -0.84 2.40
N GLY A 64 -13.05 0.04 3.28
CA GLY A 64 -12.66 -0.29 4.65
C GLY A 64 -11.47 -1.26 4.75
N ASN A 65 -10.66 -1.41 3.69
CA ASN A 65 -9.41 -2.15 3.79
C ASN A 65 -8.38 -1.30 4.56
N SER A 66 -7.56 -1.95 5.39
CA SER A 66 -6.47 -1.32 6.12
C SER A 66 -5.14 -1.67 5.45
N ILE A 67 -4.46 -0.66 4.91
CA ILE A 67 -3.28 -0.78 4.06
C ILE A 67 -2.16 0.01 4.72
N HIS A 68 -1.30 -0.63 5.51
CA HIS A 68 -0.30 0.08 6.32
C HIS A 68 0.95 -0.77 6.54
N ARG A 69 2.09 -0.14 6.83
CA ARG A 69 3.42 -0.76 6.99
C ARG A 69 3.87 -1.57 5.76
N ASN A 70 3.45 -1.18 4.57
CA ASN A 70 3.98 -1.76 3.33
C ASN A 70 5.14 -0.90 2.81
N ASN A 71 6.08 -1.54 2.12
CA ASN A 71 7.08 -0.84 1.32
C ASN A 71 6.57 -0.73 -0.13
N LEU A 72 6.23 0.49 -0.54
CA LEU A 72 5.70 0.88 -1.85
C LEU A 72 6.73 1.62 -2.73
N SER A 73 8.01 1.56 -2.35
CA SER A 73 9.09 2.24 -3.08
C SER A 73 9.34 1.67 -4.48
N GLY A 74 9.84 2.50 -5.39
CA GLY A 74 10.31 2.08 -6.71
C GLY A 74 9.20 1.72 -7.72
N ASN A 75 7.93 1.75 -7.33
CA ASN A 75 6.83 1.63 -8.29
C ASN A 75 6.70 2.92 -9.12
N VAL A 76 6.30 2.82 -10.39
CA VAL A 76 6.05 4.01 -11.23
C VAL A 76 4.89 4.83 -10.66
N GLU A 77 3.81 4.15 -10.29
CA GLU A 77 2.74 4.69 -9.45
C GLU A 77 2.62 3.80 -8.20
N ALA A 78 2.93 4.36 -7.03
CA ALA A 78 2.96 3.57 -5.79
C ALA A 78 1.58 3.05 -5.37
N ALA A 79 0.54 3.86 -5.57
CA ALA A 79 -0.82 3.48 -5.23
C ALA A 79 -1.85 4.30 -5.99
N ARG A 80 -3.03 3.70 -6.17
CA ARG A 80 -4.27 4.35 -6.59
C ARG A 80 -5.43 3.80 -5.77
N ASP A 81 -6.28 4.69 -5.28
CA ASP A 81 -7.45 4.34 -4.49
C ASP A 81 -8.66 5.14 -4.99
N GLU A 82 -9.55 4.45 -5.70
CA GLU A 82 -10.82 5.00 -6.18
C GLU A 82 -11.96 4.71 -5.18
N GLY A 83 -11.69 3.92 -4.14
CA GLY A 83 -12.64 3.51 -3.13
C GLY A 83 -12.56 4.35 -1.84
N ASP A 84 -12.82 3.71 -0.71
CA ASP A 84 -12.75 4.33 0.62
C ASP A 84 -11.97 3.40 1.57
N ASN A 85 -10.64 3.54 1.58
CA ASN A 85 -9.73 2.66 2.32
C ASN A 85 -8.84 3.45 3.28
N LEU A 86 -8.32 2.77 4.31
CA LEU A 86 -7.44 3.35 5.32
C LEU A 86 -5.99 3.02 4.96
N TRP A 87 -5.16 4.04 4.76
CA TRP A 87 -3.75 3.90 4.38
C TRP A 87 -2.76 4.01 5.55
N ASP A 88 -3.30 4.02 6.76
CA ASP A 88 -2.56 4.06 8.02
C ASP A 88 -3.38 3.36 9.12
N ASP A 89 -2.75 3.06 10.26
CA ASP A 89 -3.42 2.47 11.43
C ASP A 89 -3.70 3.48 12.56
N GLY A 90 -3.69 4.77 12.24
CA GLY A 90 -3.81 5.86 13.21
C GLY A 90 -2.49 6.25 13.88
N SER A 91 -1.39 5.53 13.59
CA SER A 91 -0.05 5.86 14.08
C SER A 91 1.03 5.74 13.01
N THR A 92 0.89 4.77 12.10
CA THR A 92 1.88 4.46 11.07
C THR A 92 1.19 4.04 9.77
N GLY A 93 1.75 4.50 8.67
CA GLY A 93 1.31 4.27 7.30
C GLY A 93 2.29 3.43 6.51
N ASN A 94 2.45 3.74 5.24
CA ASN A 94 3.30 3.02 4.29
C ASN A 94 4.60 3.78 4.01
N PHE A 95 5.63 3.06 3.60
CA PHE A 95 6.87 3.64 3.11
C PHE A 95 6.79 3.85 1.59
N TRP A 96 6.89 5.09 1.13
CA TRP A 96 6.61 5.45 -0.26
C TRP A 96 7.84 5.56 -1.17
N GLY A 97 9.05 5.62 -0.61
CA GLY A 97 10.26 5.79 -1.39
C GLY A 97 11.40 6.45 -0.62
N PRO A 98 12.63 6.33 -1.13
CA PRO A 98 13.82 6.95 -0.52
C PRO A 98 13.87 8.46 -0.69
N ASP A 99 13.11 9.02 -1.65
CA ASP A 99 13.01 10.48 -1.87
C ASP A 99 12.38 11.21 -0.67
N GLY A 100 11.97 10.46 0.34
CA GLY A 100 11.73 10.95 1.68
C GLY A 100 10.53 11.85 1.80
N CYS A 101 10.33 12.26 3.03
CA CYS A 101 9.42 13.29 3.48
C CYS A 101 10.14 14.03 4.62
N ASP A 102 9.58 15.14 5.05
CA ASP A 102 10.06 15.80 6.26
C ASP A 102 9.67 14.94 7.48
N ASP A 103 10.67 14.60 8.31
CA ASP A 103 10.59 13.87 9.59
C ASP A 103 11.37 14.73 10.60
N ALA A 104 10.83 15.92 10.92
CA ALA A 104 11.55 16.96 11.64
C ALA A 104 11.66 16.66 13.15
N ASP A 105 10.70 15.92 13.71
CA ASP A 105 10.74 15.47 15.10
C ASP A 105 11.54 14.16 15.29
N GLY A 106 11.85 13.46 14.20
CA GLY A 106 12.71 12.29 14.17
C GLY A 106 12.05 11.02 14.68
N ASP A 107 10.71 10.97 14.74
CA ASP A 107 9.96 9.82 15.20
C ASP A 107 9.87 8.68 14.16
N GLY A 108 10.30 8.94 12.91
CA GLY A 108 10.32 7.98 11.81
C GLY A 108 9.05 7.96 10.96
N VAL A 109 8.10 8.85 11.26
CA VAL A 109 6.89 9.14 10.48
C VAL A 109 7.07 10.50 9.80
N CYS A 110 6.44 10.67 8.65
CA CYS A 110 6.42 11.94 7.95
C CYS A 110 5.52 12.95 8.69
N ASP A 111 5.98 14.20 8.82
CA ASP A 111 5.21 15.31 9.40
C ASP A 111 3.97 15.66 8.57
N GLY A 112 3.97 15.29 7.28
CA GLY A 112 2.91 15.59 6.33
C GLY A 112 2.20 14.32 5.80
N PRO A 113 0.88 14.39 5.58
CA PRO A 113 0.15 13.29 4.96
C PRO A 113 0.50 13.16 3.48
N ARG A 114 0.25 11.98 2.91
CA ARG A 114 0.36 11.72 1.47
C ARG A 114 -1.00 11.34 0.89
N SER A 115 -1.52 12.19 0.01
CA SER A 115 -2.75 11.89 -0.74
C SER A 115 -2.56 10.72 -1.70
N ILE A 116 -3.58 9.88 -1.82
CA ILE A 116 -3.60 8.76 -2.77
C ILE A 116 -4.38 9.18 -4.02
N PRO A 117 -3.79 9.09 -5.23
CA PRO A 117 -4.50 9.35 -6.47
C PRO A 117 -5.76 8.47 -6.64
N GLY A 118 -6.79 9.00 -7.31
CA GLY A 118 -8.02 8.26 -7.64
C GLY A 118 -9.23 8.65 -6.80
N GLY A 119 -9.02 9.21 -5.61
CA GLY A 119 -10.11 9.51 -4.67
C GLY A 119 -9.72 10.51 -3.60
N LYS A 120 -10.36 10.39 -2.43
CA LYS A 120 -10.15 11.25 -1.24
C LYS A 120 -9.20 10.65 -0.21
N SER A 121 -8.77 9.40 -0.38
CA SER A 121 -7.94 8.67 0.57
C SER A 121 -6.55 9.31 0.69
N ALA A 122 -5.98 9.22 1.88
CA ALA A 122 -4.63 9.67 2.17
C ALA A 122 -4.00 8.75 3.21
N ASP A 123 -2.69 8.54 3.09
CA ASP A 123 -1.86 8.02 4.17
C ASP A 123 -1.53 9.19 5.11
N ARG A 124 -2.08 9.17 6.33
CA ARG A 124 -1.92 10.30 7.27
C ARG A 124 -0.65 10.23 8.08
N PHE A 125 -0.02 9.06 8.12
CA PHE A 125 1.21 8.82 8.90
C PHE A 125 2.25 8.09 8.03
N PRO A 126 2.63 8.60 6.85
CA PRO A 126 3.55 7.87 5.98
C PRO A 126 4.89 7.63 6.69
N LEU A 127 5.55 6.53 6.38
CA LEU A 127 6.84 6.21 7.01
C LEU A 127 7.96 6.98 6.32
N ALA A 128 8.79 7.68 7.09
CA ALA A 128 9.96 8.41 6.60
C ALA A 128 11.12 7.49 6.21
N ARG A 129 11.16 6.30 6.83
CA ARG A 129 12.16 5.26 6.55
C ARG A 129 11.54 3.88 6.60
N LEU A 130 12.21 2.91 6.00
CA LEU A 130 11.82 1.52 6.14
C LEU A 130 11.90 1.12 7.62
N VAL A 131 10.77 0.68 8.16
CA VAL A 131 10.75 -0.08 9.40
C VAL A 131 11.33 -1.45 9.06
N GLY A 132 12.46 -1.80 9.70
CA GLY A 132 13.08 -3.11 9.52
C GLY A 132 12.14 -4.24 9.97
N PRO A 133 12.31 -5.45 9.42
CA PRO A 133 11.70 -6.65 10.01
C PRO A 133 12.27 -6.94 11.41
#